data_AF-A0A6V2WSF7-F1
#
_entry.id   AF-A0A6V2WSF7-F1
#
_cell.length_a   1.000
_cell.length_b   1.000
_cell.length_c   1.000
_cell.angle_alpha   90.00
_cell.angle_beta   90.00
_cell.angle_gamma   90.00
#
_symmetry.space_group_name_H-M   'P 1'
#
loop_
_entity.id
_entity.type
_entity.pdbx_description
1 polymer ?
#
loop_
_entity_poly.entity_id
_entity_poly.type
_entity_poly.pdbx_seq_one_letter_code
_entity_poly.pdbx_strand_id
1 'polypeptide(L)'
;QGHFPSPSAQPAASELEPPATRASPPAAASPPPAASPATRASPPEGLPFHILDVFTTGRPMSGNQLLVVEDRNDTLSTEAMQQIAAEIGFAESAFVRSPTGGCAATVRIFTTDAEVPQAGHPIIGLSEVVGSGVDGSEFAMMTNKGRAASGGGGDCERRPLHTPQA
;
A
#
# COMPACT_ATOMS: atom_id res chain seq x y z
N GLN A 1 19.32 75.01 -45.95
CA GLN A 1 18.42 75.55 -44.92
C GLN A 1 18.51 74.63 -43.71
N GLY A 2 18.70 75.20 -42.52
CA GLY A 2 18.86 74.47 -41.26
C GLY A 2 20.11 74.91 -40.49
N HIS A 3 19.99 75.97 -39.70
CA HIS A 3 21.03 76.58 -38.85
C HIS A 3 20.56 76.50 -37.39
N PHE A 4 21.53 76.38 -36.47
CA PHE A 4 21.53 76.63 -35.01
C PHE A 4 21.25 75.39 -34.12
N PRO A 5 21.73 75.37 -32.86
CA PRO A 5 23.06 75.76 -32.34
C PRO A 5 23.60 74.75 -31.28
N SER A 6 24.86 74.91 -30.84
CA SER A 6 25.34 74.59 -29.47
C SER A 6 25.17 75.86 -28.61
N PRO A 7 24.97 75.85 -27.27
CA PRO A 7 25.82 75.13 -26.29
C PRO A 7 25.16 74.75 -24.93
N SER A 8 26.00 74.24 -24.01
CA SER A 8 25.95 74.44 -22.54
C SER A 8 25.01 73.61 -21.64
N ALA A 9 25.69 72.90 -20.72
CA ALA A 9 25.50 72.87 -19.26
C ALA A 9 24.43 71.96 -18.60
N GLN A 10 24.98 71.01 -17.80
CA GLN A 10 24.58 70.58 -16.44
C GLN A 10 23.38 69.60 -16.28
N PRO A 11 23.22 68.90 -15.13
CA PRO A 11 24.18 68.41 -14.11
C PRO A 11 23.89 66.96 -13.64
N ALA A 12 24.61 66.56 -12.58
CA ALA A 12 24.20 65.63 -11.51
C ALA A 12 24.31 64.12 -11.78
N ALA A 13 25.20 63.53 -10.99
CA ALA A 13 25.33 62.12 -10.72
C ALA A 13 23.97 61.47 -10.42
N SER A 14 23.61 60.44 -11.18
CA SER A 14 22.70 59.42 -10.67
C SER A 14 23.52 58.40 -9.91
N GLU A 15 23.31 58.41 -8.59
CA GLU A 15 23.72 57.40 -7.64
C GLU A 15 23.56 55.99 -8.22
N LEU A 16 24.68 55.27 -8.25
CA LEU A 16 24.72 53.83 -8.47
C LEU A 16 24.23 53.17 -7.18
N GLU A 17 22.97 52.74 -7.14
CA GLU A 17 22.45 51.91 -6.04
C GLU A 17 23.35 50.66 -5.86
N PRO A 18 23.81 50.35 -4.64
CA PRO A 18 24.61 49.16 -4.41
C PRO A 18 23.75 47.89 -4.57
N PRO A 19 24.31 46.77 -5.05
CA PRO A 19 23.55 45.54 -5.19
C PRO A 19 23.09 45.03 -3.82
N ALA A 20 21.80 44.73 -3.69
CA ALA A 20 21.22 44.12 -2.51
C ALA A 20 22.01 42.85 -2.11
N THR A 21 22.63 42.90 -0.91
CA THR A 21 23.23 41.73 -0.28
C THR A 21 22.16 40.66 -0.12
N ARG A 22 22.26 39.58 -0.91
CA ARG A 22 21.46 38.38 -0.75
C ARG A 22 21.75 37.79 0.63
N ALA A 23 20.83 37.98 1.57
CA ALA A 23 20.91 37.37 2.89
C ALA A 23 20.97 35.84 2.74
N SER A 24 21.96 35.22 3.37
CA SER A 24 22.05 33.76 3.49
C SER A 24 20.82 33.23 4.23
N PRO A 25 20.26 32.07 3.83
CA PRO A 25 19.17 31.45 4.59
C PRO A 25 19.67 31.06 5.99
N PRO A 26 18.80 31.09 7.02
CA PRO A 26 19.18 30.62 8.35
C PRO A 26 19.54 29.14 8.29
N ALA A 27 20.56 28.75 9.06
CA ALA A 27 20.99 27.37 9.21
C ALA A 27 19.79 26.49 9.58
N ALA A 28 19.57 25.43 8.80
CA ALA A 28 18.55 24.42 9.09
C ALA A 28 18.74 23.89 10.51
N ALA A 29 17.68 23.94 11.31
CA ALA A 29 17.67 23.34 12.63
C ALA A 29 18.03 21.85 12.50
N SER A 30 18.98 21.40 13.33
CA SER A 30 19.41 20.00 13.38
C SER A 30 18.20 19.07 13.53
N PRO A 31 18.16 17.92 12.83
CA PRO A 31 17.10 16.94 13.03
C PRO A 31 17.08 16.50 14.51
N PRO A 32 15.89 16.19 15.08
CA PRO A 32 15.82 15.64 16.43
C PRO A 32 16.68 14.37 16.51
N PRO A 33 17.28 14.06 17.68
CA PRO A 33 18.08 12.86 17.82
C PRO A 33 17.23 11.64 17.41
N ALA A 34 17.79 10.84 16.50
CA ALA A 34 17.19 9.58 16.08
C ALA A 34 16.78 8.80 17.33
N ALA A 35 15.49 8.45 17.43
CA ALA A 35 15.02 7.57 18.47
C ALA A 35 15.90 6.32 18.45
N SER A 36 16.48 5.96 19.60
CA SER A 36 17.27 4.73 19.76
C SER A 36 16.56 3.56 19.10
N PRO A 37 17.24 2.65 18.40
CA PRO A 37 16.59 1.47 17.87
C PRO A 37 16.03 0.72 19.08
N ALA A 38 14.71 0.78 19.25
CA ALA A 38 14.02 -0.08 20.20
C ALA A 38 14.52 -1.50 19.89
N THR A 39 15.06 -2.17 20.90
CA THR A 39 15.48 -3.57 20.81
C THR A 39 14.43 -4.31 20.00
N ARG A 40 14.79 -4.66 18.76
CA ARG A 40 13.86 -5.29 17.83
C ARG A 40 13.67 -6.67 18.42
N ALA A 41 12.58 -6.86 19.16
CA ALA A 41 12.11 -8.19 19.51
C ALA A 41 12.18 -8.99 18.20
N SER A 42 12.92 -10.11 18.21
CA SER A 42 12.99 -10.99 17.06
C SER A 42 11.56 -11.20 16.58
N PRO A 43 11.24 -10.87 15.32
CA PRO A 43 9.86 -10.99 14.87
C PRO A 43 9.43 -12.44 15.11
N PRO A 44 8.15 -12.67 15.50
CA PRO A 44 7.60 -14.01 15.50
C PRO A 44 7.88 -14.66 14.13
N GLU A 45 7.98 -15.99 14.10
CA GLU A 45 8.23 -16.80 12.89
C GLU A 45 7.68 -16.16 11.61
N GLY A 46 8.52 -16.11 10.58
CA GLY A 46 8.34 -15.24 9.41
C GLY A 46 6.92 -15.25 8.84
N LEU A 47 6.41 -14.05 8.53
CA LEU A 47 5.09 -13.85 7.95
C LEU A 47 5.12 -14.19 6.45
N PRO A 48 4.51 -15.30 5.99
CA PRO A 48 4.54 -15.66 4.58
C PRO A 48 3.80 -14.59 3.76
N PHE A 49 4.35 -14.24 2.61
CA PHE A 49 3.72 -13.30 1.69
C PHE A 49 3.97 -13.70 0.24
N HIS A 50 3.07 -13.25 -0.62
CA HIS A 50 3.06 -13.51 -2.05
C HIS A 50 2.88 -12.19 -2.80
N ILE A 51 3.61 -12.01 -3.88
CA ILE A 51 3.37 -10.92 -4.83
C ILE A 51 2.79 -11.55 -6.08
N LEU A 52 1.58 -11.11 -6.44
CA LEU A 52 0.82 -11.65 -7.55
C LEU A 52 0.63 -10.58 -8.63
N ASP A 53 0.75 -10.99 -9.88
CA ASP A 53 0.29 -10.24 -11.04
C ASP A 53 -1.11 -10.74 -11.43
N VAL A 54 -2.15 -10.02 -11.02
CA VAL A 54 -3.54 -10.37 -11.39
C VAL A 54 -3.92 -9.74 -12.74
N PHE A 55 -4.84 -10.37 -13.47
CA PHE A 55 -5.24 -9.97 -14.84
C PHE A 55 -4.12 -10.05 -15.91
N THR A 56 -3.13 -10.91 -15.71
CA THR A 56 -2.16 -11.22 -16.76
C THR A 56 -2.75 -12.14 -17.83
N THR A 57 -2.29 -11.97 -19.07
CA THR A 57 -2.58 -12.86 -20.21
C THR A 57 -1.45 -13.87 -20.46
N GLY A 58 -0.68 -14.21 -19.41
CA GLY A 58 0.44 -15.17 -19.47
C GLY A 58 1.81 -14.52 -19.70
N ARG A 59 1.90 -13.19 -19.61
CA ARG A 59 3.19 -12.48 -19.60
C ARG A 59 3.56 -12.11 -18.16
N PRO A 60 4.74 -12.50 -17.65
CA PRO A 60 5.22 -12.03 -16.35
C PRO A 60 5.32 -10.50 -16.31
N MET A 61 5.16 -9.91 -15.12
CA MET A 61 5.28 -8.46 -14.90
C MET A 61 4.25 -7.65 -15.69
N SER A 62 3.04 -8.19 -15.86
CA SER A 62 1.93 -7.51 -16.53
C SER A 62 0.61 -7.72 -15.79
N GLY A 63 -0.30 -6.76 -15.88
CA GLY A 63 -1.53 -6.77 -15.09
C GLY A 63 -1.43 -5.79 -13.91
N ASN A 64 -2.05 -6.14 -12.79
CA ASN A 64 -2.02 -5.35 -11.57
C ASN A 64 -1.33 -6.12 -10.43
N GLN A 65 -0.42 -5.46 -9.73
CA GLN A 65 0.34 -6.06 -8.65
C GLN A 65 -0.50 -6.09 -7.37
N LEU A 66 -0.48 -7.25 -6.71
CA LEU A 66 -1.19 -7.49 -5.46
C LEU A 66 -0.23 -8.14 -4.46
N LEU A 67 -0.10 -7.53 -3.29
CA LEU A 67 0.53 -8.18 -2.15
C LEU A 67 -0.52 -9.01 -1.41
N VAL A 68 -0.21 -10.26 -1.10
CA VAL A 68 -1.01 -11.11 -0.22
C VAL A 68 -0.13 -11.54 0.95
N VAL A 69 -0.53 -11.20 2.17
CA VAL A 69 0.19 -11.54 3.41
C VAL A 69 -0.63 -12.54 4.22
N GLU A 70 -0.03 -13.64 4.64
CA GLU A 70 -0.68 -14.67 5.43
C GLU A 70 -0.46 -14.47 6.94
N ASP A 71 -1.27 -13.59 7.54
CA ASP A 71 -1.34 -13.36 8.98
C ASP A 71 -2.35 -14.30 9.68
N ARG A 72 -2.15 -15.61 9.53
CA ARG A 72 -3.06 -16.65 10.05
C ARG A 72 -3.16 -16.69 11.57
N ASN A 73 -2.20 -16.09 12.26
CA ASN A 73 -2.15 -16.00 13.73
C ASN A 73 -2.65 -14.65 14.25
N ASP A 74 -3.19 -13.79 13.37
CA ASP A 74 -3.79 -12.51 13.74
C ASP A 74 -2.83 -11.58 14.49
N THR A 75 -1.54 -11.62 14.14
CA THR A 75 -0.46 -10.93 14.84
C THR A 75 -0.32 -9.47 14.46
N LEU A 76 -0.80 -9.07 13.27
CA LEU A 76 -0.70 -7.70 12.80
C LEU A 76 -1.87 -6.86 13.32
N SER A 77 -1.55 -5.65 13.80
CA SER A 77 -2.55 -4.62 14.05
C SER A 77 -3.02 -3.98 12.75
N THR A 78 -4.16 -3.28 12.78
CA THR A 78 -4.67 -2.53 11.62
C THR A 78 -3.66 -1.50 11.12
N GLU A 79 -3.02 -0.79 12.05
CA GLU A 79 -2.03 0.24 11.74
C GLU A 79 -0.79 -0.38 11.06
N ALA A 80 -0.35 -1.54 11.54
CA ALA A 80 0.76 -2.27 10.92
C ALA A 80 0.41 -2.72 9.49
N MET A 81 -0.81 -3.24 9.26
CA MET A 81 -1.27 -3.62 7.92
C MET A 81 -1.31 -2.41 6.97
N GLN A 82 -1.82 -1.26 7.44
CA GLN A 82 -1.85 -0.02 6.65
C GLN A 82 -0.44 0.51 6.34
N GLN A 83 0.47 0.46 7.31
CA GLN A 83 1.87 0.85 7.11
C GLN A 83 2.55 -0.05 6.08
N ILE A 84 2.31 -1.35 6.12
CA ILE A 84 2.82 -2.29 5.11
C ILE A 84 2.26 -1.94 3.72
N ALA A 85 0.94 -1.68 3.61
CA ALA A 85 0.32 -1.32 2.34
C ALA A 85 0.87 -0.01 1.76
N ALA A 86 1.08 1.00 2.61
CA ALA A 86 1.66 2.28 2.23
C ALA A 86 3.13 2.16 1.80
N GLU A 87 3.93 1.35 2.50
CA GLU A 87 5.35 1.14 2.20
C GLU A 87 5.55 0.38 0.87
N ILE A 88 4.72 -0.64 0.63
CA ILE A 88 4.82 -1.47 -0.59
C ILE A 88 4.35 -0.69 -1.83
N GLY A 89 3.36 0.19 -1.68
CA GLY A 89 2.94 1.11 -2.73
C GLY A 89 2.19 0.47 -3.90
N PHE A 90 1.75 -0.78 -3.77
CA PHE A 90 0.85 -1.40 -4.74
C PHE A 90 -0.56 -0.81 -4.63
N ALA A 91 -1.36 -0.97 -5.68
CA ALA A 91 -2.73 -0.48 -5.69
C ALA A 91 -3.52 -1.05 -4.50
N GLU A 92 -3.33 -2.33 -4.22
CA GLU A 92 -3.99 -3.07 -3.14
C GLU A 92 -3.01 -4.04 -2.46
N SER A 93 -3.17 -4.21 -1.15
CA SER A 93 -2.53 -5.22 -0.32
C SER A 93 -3.60 -5.95 0.49
N ALA A 94 -3.56 -7.28 0.48
CA ALA A 94 -4.52 -8.13 1.16
C ALA A 94 -3.87 -8.93 2.28
N PHE A 95 -4.55 -9.03 3.41
CA PHE A 95 -4.10 -9.76 4.60
C PHE A 95 -5.06 -10.90 4.89
N VAL A 96 -4.57 -12.13 4.80
CA VAL A 96 -5.30 -13.36 5.08
C VAL A 96 -5.15 -13.69 6.55
N ARG A 97 -6.28 -13.70 7.24
CA ARG A 97 -6.42 -13.86 8.69
C ARG A 97 -7.14 -15.15 9.04
N SER A 98 -7.21 -15.45 10.33
CA SER A 98 -7.93 -16.62 10.84
C SER A 98 -9.35 -16.71 10.27
N PRO A 99 -9.81 -17.92 9.89
CA PRO A 99 -11.17 -18.10 9.39
C PRO A 99 -12.23 -17.77 10.45
N THR A 100 -13.29 -17.10 10.01
CA THR A 100 -14.45 -16.78 10.86
C THR A 100 -15.75 -17.14 10.14
N GLY A 101 -16.83 -17.37 10.91
CA GLY A 101 -18.16 -17.63 10.34
C GLY A 101 -18.24 -18.86 9.43
N GLY A 102 -17.32 -19.82 9.51
CA GLY A 102 -17.30 -20.96 8.58
C GLY A 102 -16.84 -20.61 7.16
N CYS A 103 -16.21 -19.46 6.96
CA CYS A 103 -15.39 -19.18 5.77
C CYS A 103 -14.03 -19.87 5.87
N ALA A 104 -13.33 -20.04 4.75
CA ALA A 104 -11.97 -20.58 4.68
C ALA A 104 -10.91 -19.61 5.21
N ALA A 105 -11.17 -18.30 5.12
CA ALA A 105 -10.32 -17.26 5.68
C ALA A 105 -11.12 -15.99 5.96
N THR A 106 -10.58 -15.12 6.81
CA THR A 106 -10.99 -13.72 6.88
C THR A 106 -9.95 -12.89 6.12
N VAL A 107 -10.39 -11.89 5.37
CA VAL A 107 -9.51 -11.08 4.52
C VAL A 107 -9.76 -9.62 4.77
N ARG A 108 -8.68 -8.86 4.93
CA ARG A 108 -8.68 -7.40 4.98
C ARG A 108 -7.90 -6.85 3.79
N ILE A 109 -8.39 -5.79 3.18
CA ILE A 109 -7.80 -5.23 1.96
C ILE A 109 -7.52 -3.76 2.22
N PHE A 110 -6.30 -3.34 1.91
CA PHE A 110 -5.82 -1.99 2.10
C PHE A 110 -5.33 -1.43 0.77
N THR A 111 -5.67 -0.19 0.49
CA THR A 111 -4.91 0.65 -0.46
C THR A 111 -3.77 1.32 0.31
N THR A 112 -2.96 2.13 -0.38
CA THR A 112 -1.91 2.94 0.27
C THR A 112 -2.45 3.87 1.35
N ASP A 113 -3.71 4.29 1.21
CA ASP A 113 -4.28 5.38 2.02
C ASP A 113 -5.26 4.89 3.09
N ALA A 114 -5.98 3.78 2.83
CA ALA A 114 -7.03 3.31 3.72
C ALA A 114 -7.38 1.82 3.53
N GLU A 115 -8.05 1.25 4.54
CA GLU A 115 -8.75 -0.02 4.40
C GLU A 115 -10.00 0.13 3.51
N VAL A 116 -10.18 -0.80 2.57
CA VAL A 116 -11.35 -0.88 1.70
C VAL A 116 -12.21 -2.09 2.07
N PRO A 117 -13.55 -1.99 2.00
CA PRO A 117 -14.43 -3.03 2.51
C PRO A 117 -14.35 -4.33 1.70
N GLN A 118 -14.12 -4.21 0.39
CA GLN A 118 -13.85 -5.29 -0.55
C GLN A 118 -13.39 -4.65 -1.88
N ALA A 119 -12.46 -5.30 -2.58
CA ALA A 119 -12.11 -4.95 -3.94
C ALA A 119 -12.22 -6.19 -4.85
N GLY A 120 -12.70 -6.03 -6.08
CA GLY A 120 -12.94 -7.17 -6.97
C GLY A 120 -11.64 -7.82 -7.44
N HIS A 121 -10.68 -7.00 -7.86
CA HIS A 121 -9.41 -7.44 -8.43
C HIS A 121 -8.56 -8.29 -7.44
N PRO A 122 -8.47 -7.96 -6.13
CA PRO A 122 -7.77 -8.78 -5.16
C PRO A 122 -8.39 -10.13 -4.89
N ILE A 123 -9.72 -10.26 -4.97
CA ILE A 123 -10.41 -11.51 -4.61
C ILE A 123 -9.98 -12.66 -5.51
N ILE A 124 -9.68 -12.40 -6.78
CA ILE A 124 -9.16 -13.43 -7.70
C ILE A 124 -7.76 -13.92 -7.29
N GLY A 125 -6.85 -13.00 -6.97
CA GLY A 125 -5.51 -13.37 -6.50
C GLY A 125 -5.54 -14.07 -5.13
N LEU A 126 -6.43 -13.62 -4.24
CA LEU A 126 -6.69 -14.25 -2.95
C LEU A 126 -7.24 -15.67 -3.08
N SER A 127 -8.08 -15.92 -4.07
CA SER A 127 -8.60 -17.27 -4.34
C SER A 127 -7.48 -18.27 -4.66
N GLU A 128 -6.43 -17.86 -5.38
CA GLU A 128 -5.28 -18.72 -5.65
C GLU A 128 -4.53 -19.07 -4.34
N VAL A 129 -4.26 -18.08 -3.50
CA VAL A 129 -3.50 -18.26 -2.26
C VAL A 129 -4.29 -19.05 -1.22
N VAL A 130 -5.56 -18.68 -0.97
CA VAL A 130 -6.42 -19.38 0.00
C VAL A 130 -6.80 -20.77 -0.51
N GLY A 131 -7.04 -20.91 -1.82
CA GLY A 131 -7.38 -22.17 -2.47
C GLY A 131 -6.32 -23.24 -2.30
N SER A 132 -5.04 -22.86 -2.32
CA SER A 132 -3.92 -23.80 -2.11
C SER A 132 -3.93 -24.48 -0.72
N GLY A 133 -4.64 -23.91 0.25
CA GLY A 133 -4.74 -24.43 1.62
C GLY A 133 -6.07 -25.09 1.99
N VAL A 134 -7.01 -25.26 1.05
CA VAL A 134 -8.33 -25.85 1.32
C VAL A 134 -8.62 -27.07 0.45
N ASP A 135 -9.18 -28.11 1.06
CA ASP A 135 -9.68 -29.29 0.36
C ASP A 135 -11.05 -28.99 -0.26
N GLY A 136 -11.07 -28.49 -1.50
CA GLY A 136 -12.31 -28.27 -2.25
C GLY A 136 -12.20 -27.24 -3.36
N SER A 137 -13.07 -27.34 -4.37
CA SER A 137 -13.14 -26.40 -5.50
C SER A 137 -13.93 -25.12 -5.20
N GLU A 138 -14.66 -25.08 -4.09
CA GLU A 138 -15.45 -23.92 -3.66
C GLU A 138 -15.24 -23.62 -2.18
N PHE A 139 -14.96 -22.35 -1.90
CA PHE A 139 -14.85 -21.80 -0.56
C PHE A 139 -15.26 -20.34 -0.58
N ALA A 140 -15.51 -19.77 0.60
CA ALA A 140 -15.68 -18.33 0.75
C ALA A 140 -14.66 -17.74 1.72
N MET A 141 -14.40 -16.45 1.52
CA MET A 141 -13.60 -15.60 2.37
C MET A 141 -14.52 -14.54 3.00
N MET A 142 -14.33 -14.24 4.28
CA MET A 142 -15.04 -13.16 4.94
C MET A 142 -14.29 -11.84 4.69
N THR A 143 -14.98 -10.81 4.19
CA THR A 143 -14.45 -9.45 4.04
C THR A 143 -15.29 -8.47 4.88
N ASN A 144 -14.85 -7.21 5.01
CA ASN A 144 -15.63 -6.19 5.71
C ASN A 144 -16.96 -5.86 5.00
N LYS A 145 -17.10 -6.15 3.71
CA LYS A 145 -18.37 -6.04 2.97
C LYS A 145 -19.29 -7.27 3.20
N GLY A 146 -18.74 -8.38 3.64
CA GLY A 146 -19.43 -9.67 3.79
C GLY A 146 -18.68 -10.82 3.11
N ARG A 147 -19.37 -11.94 2.90
CA ARG A 147 -18.76 -13.14 2.28
C ARG A 147 -18.48 -12.91 0.79
N ALA A 148 -17.29 -13.32 0.35
CA ALA A 148 -16.88 -13.39 -1.04
C ALA A 148 -16.54 -14.85 -1.39
N ALA A 149 -17.31 -15.46 -2.30
CA ALA A 149 -17.11 -16.84 -2.73
C ALA A 149 -16.07 -16.92 -3.86
N SER A 150 -15.24 -17.97 -3.84
CA SER A 150 -14.28 -18.31 -4.89
C SER A 150 -14.91 -19.05 -6.08
N GLY A 151 -16.16 -19.51 -5.93
CA GLY A 151 -16.97 -20.18 -6.95
C GLY A 151 -18.39 -19.60 -6.98
N GLY A 152 -19.06 -19.71 -8.12
CA GLY A 152 -20.35 -19.07 -8.35
C GLY A 152 -21.43 -19.52 -7.36
N GLY A 153 -21.77 -18.65 -6.40
CA GLY A 153 -23.03 -18.68 -5.65
C GLY A 153 -23.38 -20.01 -4.97
N GLY A 154 -22.68 -20.35 -3.89
CA GLY A 154 -23.05 -21.46 -3.01
C GLY A 154 -22.91 -21.08 -1.54
N ASP A 155 -23.94 -21.34 -0.75
CA ASP A 155 -23.94 -21.14 0.69
C ASP A 155 -22.89 -22.04 1.36
N CYS A 156 -22.01 -21.44 2.15
CA CYS A 156 -20.94 -22.14 2.87
C CYS A 156 -21.49 -22.90 4.07
N GLU A 157 -22.05 -24.07 3.83
CA GLU A 157 -22.21 -25.07 4.87
C GLU A 157 -20.98 -25.97 4.89
N ARG A 158 -20.29 -25.96 6.04
CA ARG A 158 -19.05 -26.69 6.28
C ARG A 158 -19.32 -28.19 6.12
N ARG A 159 -18.97 -28.79 4.96
CA ARG A 159 -19.13 -30.23 4.76
C ARG A 159 -18.20 -30.95 5.73
N PRO A 160 -18.71 -31.75 6.68
CA PRO A 160 -17.86 -32.38 7.68
C PRO A 160 -16.88 -33.32 6.99
N LEU A 161 -15.64 -33.32 7.50
CA LEU A 161 -14.56 -34.21 7.09
C LEU A 161 -15.10 -35.64 7.02
N HIS A 162 -14.96 -36.26 5.85
CA HIS A 162 -15.29 -37.66 5.64
C HIS A 162 -14.36 -38.49 6.53
N THR A 163 -14.85 -38.97 7.68
CA THR A 163 -14.16 -39.99 8.44
C THR A 163 -14.13 -41.25 7.57
N PRO A 164 -12.96 -41.85 7.29
CA PRO A 164 -12.94 -43.15 6.64
C PRO A 164 -13.64 -44.16 7.57
N GLN A 165 -14.69 -44.82 7.06
CA GLN A 165 -15.27 -45.97 7.75
C GLN A 165 -14.20 -47.05 7.88
N ALA A 166 -14.04 -47.55 9.11
CA ALA A 166 -13.37 -48.81 9.40
C ALA A 166 -14.34 -49.99 9.19
#